data_AF-A0A7V9AUC2-F1
#
_entry.id   AF-A0A7V9AUC2-F1
#
_cell.length_a   1.000
_cell.length_b   1.000
_cell.length_c   1.000
_cell.angle_alpha   90.00
_cell.angle_beta   90.00
_cell.angle_gamma   90.00
#
_symmetry.space_group_name_H-M   'P 1'
#
loop_
_entity.id
_entity.type
_entity.pdbx_description
1 polymer ?
#
loop_
_entity_poly.entity_id
_entity_poly.type
_entity_poly.pdbx_seq_one_letter_code
_entity_poly.pdbx_strand_id
1 'polypeptide(L)'
;MELRLAAVIVLVCVRAAAAQVPQPFPKPGQPQSAAPPPPVTSTPAPVRITQAPPQDASEPAEGSLGVPIHESAQFITSFDAGRGQRFYLYGTNATFAEIVQYYKTALKQRGDLVFPEPPIHQFDIGRFREETMAFPPSVTVKDYTWGGSAGYLNPRRGAQPARFATIIQIVPNLAGPK
;
A
#
# COMPACT_ATOMS: atom_id res chain seq x y z
N MET A 1 19.59 -46.34 37.78
CA MET A 1 19.45 -47.19 36.57
C MET A 1 18.67 -46.34 35.57
N GLU A 2 19.21 -45.83 34.47
CA GLU A 2 20.41 -46.10 33.69
C GLU A 2 20.85 -44.78 33.01
N LEU A 3 22.10 -44.37 33.17
CA LEU A 3 22.73 -43.32 32.36
C LEU A 3 23.86 -44.00 31.60
N ARG A 4 23.63 -44.35 30.33
CA ARG A 4 24.67 -44.94 29.47
C ARG A 4 25.24 -43.90 28.52
N LEU A 5 26.35 -43.34 29.00
CA LEU A 5 27.45 -42.77 28.25
C LEU A 5 27.97 -43.78 27.22
N ALA A 6 28.05 -43.41 25.94
CA ALA A 6 28.86 -44.12 24.96
C ALA A 6 29.34 -43.13 23.88
N ALA A 7 30.53 -42.60 24.11
CA ALA A 7 31.34 -41.92 23.11
C ALA A 7 32.28 -42.95 22.49
N VAL A 8 32.27 -43.09 21.16
CA VAL A 8 33.42 -43.61 20.41
C VAL A 8 33.58 -42.75 19.15
N ILE A 9 34.69 -42.04 19.13
CA ILE A 9 35.17 -41.16 18.06
C ILE A 9 35.92 -42.02 17.05
N VAL A 10 35.59 -41.92 15.76
CA VAL A 10 36.46 -42.39 14.66
C VAL A 10 36.71 -41.24 13.69
N LEU A 11 38.00 -40.97 13.56
CA LEU A 11 38.72 -39.98 12.77
C LEU A 11 38.67 -40.30 11.26
N VAL A 12 38.39 -39.30 10.42
CA VAL A 12 38.83 -39.27 9.00
C VAL A 12 39.26 -37.86 8.63
N CYS A 13 40.48 -37.74 8.08
CA CYS A 13 41.17 -36.51 7.74
C CYS A 13 41.05 -36.12 6.25
N VAL A 14 41.33 -34.83 6.01
CA VAL A 14 41.90 -34.18 4.80
C VAL A 14 40.94 -33.89 3.63
N ARG A 15 40.70 -32.60 3.33
CA ARG A 15 41.41 -31.85 2.27
C ARG A 15 41.09 -30.35 2.30
N ALA A 16 42.17 -29.56 2.29
CA ALA A 16 42.16 -28.12 2.13
C ALA A 16 41.82 -27.73 0.68
N ALA A 17 40.98 -26.72 0.52
CA ALA A 17 40.87 -25.93 -0.69
C ALA A 17 40.97 -24.45 -0.30
N ALA A 18 42.04 -23.81 -0.73
CA ALA A 18 42.29 -22.38 -0.57
C ALA A 18 41.96 -21.66 -1.89
N ALA A 19 41.15 -20.59 -1.83
CA ALA A 19 41.03 -19.46 -2.79
C ALA A 19 39.76 -18.65 -2.42
N GLN A 20 39.69 -17.33 -2.29
CA GLN A 20 40.54 -16.23 -2.76
C GLN A 20 40.60 -15.11 -1.70
N VAL A 21 41.79 -14.57 -1.44
CA VAL A 21 41.93 -13.26 -0.80
C VAL A 21 42.06 -12.20 -1.92
N PRO A 22 41.29 -11.10 -1.87
CA PRO A 22 41.48 -9.99 -2.81
C PRO A 22 42.91 -9.44 -2.72
N GLN A 23 43.54 -9.23 -3.88
CA GLN A 23 44.92 -8.77 -3.99
C GLN A 23 45.16 -7.43 -3.26
N PRO A 24 46.34 -7.24 -2.65
CA PRO A 24 46.75 -5.95 -2.10
C PRO A 24 47.13 -4.97 -3.23
N PHE A 25 46.76 -3.70 -3.05
CA PHE A 25 47.13 -2.62 -3.96
C PHE A 25 48.64 -2.35 -3.94
N PRO A 26 49.30 -2.14 -5.11
CA PRO A 26 50.67 -1.64 -5.19
C PRO A 26 50.80 -0.21 -4.62
N LYS A 27 51.91 0.03 -3.92
CA LYS A 27 52.36 1.31 -3.35
C LYS A 27 53.58 1.84 -4.14
N PRO A 28 54.01 3.10 -3.95
CA PRO A 28 54.20 4.08 -5.03
C PRO A 28 55.61 4.15 -5.68
N GLY A 29 55.64 4.64 -6.93
CA GLY A 29 56.81 5.03 -7.74
C GLY A 29 56.91 4.17 -9.00
N GLN A 30 56.81 4.64 -10.24
CA GLN A 30 57.03 5.96 -10.85
C GLN A 30 56.34 5.98 -12.26
N PRO A 31 56.45 7.03 -13.10
CA PRO A 31 55.33 7.78 -13.66
C PRO A 31 54.94 7.40 -15.10
N GLN A 32 53.66 7.59 -15.46
CA GLN A 32 53.29 7.90 -16.85
C GLN A 32 52.40 9.14 -16.86
N SER A 33 52.98 10.24 -17.35
CA SER A 33 52.31 11.53 -17.56
C SER A 33 51.24 11.36 -18.64
N ALA A 34 49.98 11.43 -18.23
CA ALA A 34 48.87 11.78 -19.12
C ALA A 34 48.50 13.24 -18.86
N ALA A 35 48.37 14.02 -19.92
CA ALA A 35 48.04 15.44 -19.91
C ALA A 35 46.75 15.73 -19.11
N PRO A 36 46.63 16.93 -18.49
CA PRO A 36 45.46 17.26 -17.66
C PRO A 36 44.20 17.40 -18.53
N PRO A 37 43.10 16.69 -18.22
CA PRO A 37 41.79 17.08 -18.70
C PRO A 37 41.35 18.39 -18.00
N PRO A 38 40.52 19.22 -18.66
CA PRO A 38 40.05 20.48 -18.09
C PRO A 38 39.21 20.23 -16.82
N PRO A 39 39.10 21.22 -15.91
CA PRO A 39 38.30 21.08 -14.71
C PRO A 39 36.82 20.90 -15.08
N VAL A 40 36.32 19.67 -14.96
CA VAL A 40 34.88 19.41 -14.94
C VAL A 40 34.36 19.85 -13.58
N THR A 41 33.68 20.99 -13.56
CA THR A 41 32.73 21.35 -12.50
C THR A 41 31.84 20.14 -12.22
N SER A 42 31.88 19.64 -10.99
CA SER A 42 30.96 18.61 -10.50
C SER A 42 29.55 19.19 -10.43
N THR A 43 28.83 19.11 -11.54
CA THR A 43 27.37 19.23 -11.52
C THR A 43 26.84 18.01 -10.78
N PRO A 44 26.02 18.15 -9.72
CA PRO A 44 25.41 17.00 -9.08
C PRO A 44 24.57 16.25 -10.12
N ALA A 45 24.84 14.95 -10.26
CA ALA A 45 24.00 14.08 -11.07
C ALA A 45 22.56 14.22 -10.57
N PRO A 46 21.57 14.51 -11.45
CA PRO A 46 20.19 14.55 -11.02
C PRO A 46 19.85 13.17 -10.50
N VAL A 47 19.56 13.11 -9.20
CA VAL A 47 18.95 11.94 -8.57
C VAL A 47 17.72 11.64 -9.41
N ARG A 48 17.69 10.48 -10.08
CA ARG A 48 16.42 9.98 -10.62
C ARG A 48 15.54 9.75 -9.41
N ILE A 49 14.71 10.75 -9.14
CA ILE A 49 13.54 10.59 -8.32
C ILE A 49 12.77 9.48 -9.03
N THR A 50 12.73 8.29 -8.45
CA THR A 50 11.70 7.32 -8.79
C THR A 50 10.40 8.08 -8.60
N GLN A 51 9.79 8.50 -9.70
CA GLN A 51 8.52 9.19 -9.69
C GLN A 51 7.58 8.31 -8.88
N ALA A 52 7.00 8.88 -7.83
CA ALA A 52 5.79 8.31 -7.26
C ALA A 52 4.81 8.05 -8.41
N PRO A 53 4.00 6.98 -8.35
CA PRO A 53 2.99 6.73 -9.37
C PRO A 53 2.22 8.02 -9.65
N PRO A 54 1.88 8.32 -10.92
CA PRO A 54 1.26 9.59 -11.29
C PRO A 54 0.06 9.86 -10.40
N GLN A 55 0.16 10.91 -9.58
CA GLN A 55 -0.93 11.44 -8.76
C GLN A 55 -1.88 12.24 -9.66
N ASP A 56 -2.43 11.63 -10.71
CA ASP A 56 -3.52 12.22 -11.49
C ASP A 56 -4.90 12.00 -10.84
N ALA A 57 -4.92 11.44 -9.63
CA ALA A 57 -6.10 11.39 -8.78
C ALA A 57 -6.17 12.67 -7.94
N SER A 58 -6.61 13.78 -8.53
CA SER A 58 -7.12 14.90 -7.74
C SER A 58 -8.27 14.37 -6.86
N GLU A 59 -8.27 14.77 -5.59
CA GLU A 59 -9.37 14.44 -4.68
C GLU A 59 -10.70 14.90 -5.29
N PRO A 60 -11.75 14.06 -5.30
CA PRO A 60 -13.06 14.47 -5.78
C PRO A 60 -13.53 15.69 -4.99
N ALA A 61 -14.12 16.67 -5.68
CA ALA A 61 -14.75 17.80 -5.00
C ALA A 61 -15.81 17.28 -4.01
N GLU A 62 -15.93 17.95 -2.86
CA GLU A 62 -16.93 17.56 -1.86
C GLU A 62 -18.33 17.48 -2.49
N GLY A 63 -19.03 16.37 -2.22
CA GLY A 63 -20.35 16.10 -2.78
C GLY A 63 -20.37 15.54 -4.21
N SER A 64 -19.25 15.49 -4.94
CA SER A 64 -19.24 15.00 -6.32
C SER A 64 -19.49 13.49 -6.44
N LEU A 65 -19.32 12.72 -5.35
CA LEU A 65 -19.56 11.28 -5.33
C LEU A 65 -21.03 10.90 -5.07
N GLY A 66 -21.90 11.87 -4.73
CA GLY A 66 -23.31 11.62 -4.43
C GLY A 66 -23.57 10.86 -3.13
N VAL A 67 -22.53 10.63 -2.32
CA VAL A 67 -22.61 10.06 -0.97
C VAL A 67 -21.83 10.94 0.00
N PRO A 68 -22.30 11.11 1.24
CA PRO A 68 -21.56 11.86 2.24
C PRO A 68 -20.32 11.06 2.67
N ILE A 69 -19.22 11.78 2.88
CA ILE A 69 -17.95 11.22 3.32
C ILE A 69 -17.79 11.50 4.82
N HIS A 70 -17.35 10.50 5.57
CA HIS A 70 -17.10 10.67 7.01
C HIS A 70 -16.01 11.72 7.25
N GLU A 71 -16.20 12.61 8.22
CA GLU A 71 -15.33 13.78 8.45
C GLU A 71 -13.85 13.44 8.71
N SER A 72 -13.58 12.29 9.33
CA SER A 72 -12.22 11.82 9.61
C SER A 72 -11.57 11.06 8.47
N ALA A 73 -12.26 10.88 7.34
CA ALA A 73 -11.76 10.14 6.20
C ALA A 73 -10.87 11.02 5.32
N GLN A 74 -9.70 10.50 4.97
CA GLN A 74 -8.73 11.15 4.09
C GLN A 74 -8.71 10.44 2.74
N PHE A 75 -8.74 11.19 1.65
CA PHE A 75 -8.60 10.63 0.32
C PHE A 75 -7.22 9.99 0.12
N ILE A 76 -7.22 8.74 -0.33
CA ILE A 76 -6.01 7.96 -0.61
C ILE A 76 -5.69 8.02 -2.11
N THR A 77 -6.61 7.54 -2.94
CA THR A 77 -6.43 7.42 -4.38
C THR A 77 -7.76 7.09 -5.09
N SER A 78 -7.75 7.10 -6.42
CA SER A 78 -8.84 6.59 -7.24
C SER A 78 -8.30 5.71 -8.36
N PHE A 79 -9.11 4.75 -8.79
CA PHE A 79 -8.76 3.84 -9.89
C PHE A 79 -9.88 3.81 -10.93
N ASP A 80 -9.48 3.57 -12.18
CA ASP A 80 -10.43 3.22 -13.24
C ASP A 80 -10.96 1.82 -12.96
N ALA A 81 -12.28 1.71 -12.83
CA ALA A 81 -12.98 0.47 -12.55
C ALA A 81 -13.41 -0.24 -13.86
N GLY A 82 -13.26 0.42 -15.01
CA GLY A 82 -13.77 -0.01 -16.30
C GLY A 82 -15.09 0.67 -16.66
N ARG A 83 -15.40 0.70 -17.96
CA ARG A 83 -16.65 1.26 -18.53
C ARG A 83 -16.93 2.73 -18.12
N GLY A 84 -15.87 3.53 -17.98
CA GLY A 84 -15.98 4.92 -17.55
C GLY A 84 -16.36 5.09 -16.07
N GLN A 85 -16.42 4.01 -15.30
CA GLN A 85 -16.64 4.04 -13.87
C GLN A 85 -15.30 4.11 -13.14
N ARG A 86 -15.27 4.81 -12.02
CA ARG A 86 -14.10 4.89 -11.12
C ARG A 86 -14.51 4.45 -9.73
N PHE A 87 -13.55 3.96 -8.96
CA PHE A 87 -13.72 3.79 -7.52
C PHE A 87 -12.68 4.60 -6.75
N TYR A 88 -13.08 5.05 -5.58
CA TYR A 88 -12.34 6.00 -4.74
C TYR A 88 -12.06 5.36 -3.39
N LEU A 89 -10.82 5.51 -2.91
CA LEU A 89 -10.38 4.99 -1.62
C LEU A 89 -10.20 6.13 -0.64
N TYR A 90 -10.78 5.97 0.54
CA TYR A 90 -10.59 6.85 1.68
C TYR A 90 -10.14 6.03 2.89
N GLY A 91 -9.24 6.60 3.68
CA GLY A 91 -8.75 6.00 4.92
C GLY A 91 -9.14 6.79 6.15
N THR A 92 -9.47 6.12 7.24
CA THR A 92 -9.79 6.75 8.52
C THR A 92 -9.27 5.94 9.70
N ASN A 93 -9.06 6.60 10.84
CA ASN A 93 -8.75 5.97 12.13
C ASN A 93 -9.99 5.70 12.98
N ALA A 94 -11.19 6.08 12.52
CA ALA A 94 -12.43 5.61 13.10
C ALA A 94 -12.55 4.08 12.92
N THR A 95 -13.19 3.43 13.88
CA THR A 95 -13.37 1.97 13.89
C THR A 95 -14.33 1.52 12.79
N PHE A 96 -14.23 0.26 12.41
CA PHE A 96 -15.15 -0.36 11.45
C PHE A 96 -16.62 -0.17 11.87
N ALA A 97 -16.93 -0.40 13.15
CA ALA A 97 -18.28 -0.28 13.68
C ALA A 97 -18.83 1.15 13.58
N GLU A 98 -18.02 2.16 13.90
CA GLU A 98 -18.41 3.58 13.79
C GLU A 98 -18.71 3.96 12.34
N ILE A 99 -17.86 3.56 11.39
CA ILE A 99 -18.06 3.88 9.97
C ILE A 99 -19.27 3.13 9.39
N VAL A 100 -19.48 1.87 9.76
CA VAL A 100 -20.71 1.14 9.40
C VAL A 100 -21.94 1.84 9.96
N GLN A 101 -21.92 2.27 11.23
CA GLN A 101 -23.04 2.96 11.84
C GLN A 101 -23.32 4.33 11.21
N TYR A 102 -22.27 5.04 10.82
CA TYR A 102 -22.37 6.29 10.06
C TYR A 102 -23.13 6.07 8.75
N TYR A 103 -22.68 5.13 7.90
CA TYR A 103 -23.32 4.89 6.61
C TYR A 103 -24.73 4.30 6.75
N LYS A 104 -25.00 3.52 7.80
CA LYS A 104 -26.37 3.10 8.11
C LYS A 104 -27.32 4.28 8.29
N THR A 105 -26.87 5.27 9.05
CA THR A 105 -27.63 6.51 9.31
C THR A 105 -27.75 7.35 8.05
N ALA A 106 -26.63 7.61 7.38
CA ALA A 106 -26.56 8.51 6.22
C ALA A 106 -27.34 7.99 5.02
N LEU A 107 -27.24 6.68 4.74
CA LEU A 107 -27.90 6.04 3.59
C LEU A 107 -29.29 5.49 3.93
N LYS A 108 -29.68 5.53 5.20
CA LYS A 108 -30.96 4.98 5.71
C LYS A 108 -31.19 3.51 5.34
N GLN A 109 -30.13 2.72 5.31
CA GLN A 109 -30.17 1.30 5.00
C GLN A 109 -29.16 0.51 5.85
N ARG A 110 -29.44 -0.78 6.08
CA ARG A 110 -28.58 -1.61 6.94
C ARG A 110 -27.28 -2.05 6.25
N GLY A 111 -27.30 -2.18 4.92
CA GLY A 111 -26.25 -2.85 4.17
C GLY A 111 -26.06 -4.31 4.59
N ASP A 112 -25.01 -4.94 4.09
CA ASP A 112 -24.71 -6.35 4.29
C ASP A 112 -23.29 -6.54 4.79
N LEU A 113 -23.11 -7.39 5.81
CA LEU A 113 -21.80 -7.89 6.20
C LEU A 113 -21.41 -9.00 5.22
N VAL A 114 -20.66 -8.64 4.17
CA VAL A 114 -20.30 -9.56 3.08
C VAL A 114 -19.16 -10.50 3.44
N PHE A 115 -18.33 -10.13 4.42
CA PHE A 115 -17.31 -11.01 4.99
C PHE A 115 -17.15 -10.76 6.49
N PRO A 116 -17.16 -11.80 7.34
CA PRO A 116 -17.03 -11.60 8.79
C PRO A 116 -15.57 -11.44 9.25
N GLU A 117 -14.59 -12.07 8.59
CA GLU A 117 -13.21 -12.16 9.09
C GLU A 117 -12.16 -12.17 7.95
N PRO A 118 -11.60 -11.02 7.51
CA PRO A 118 -11.76 -9.69 8.09
C PRO A 118 -13.15 -9.09 7.82
N PRO A 119 -13.69 -8.27 8.74
CA PRO A 119 -14.96 -7.60 8.54
C PRO A 119 -14.98 -6.73 7.26
N ILE A 120 -15.95 -7.01 6.38
CA ILE A 120 -16.28 -6.19 5.21
C ILE A 120 -17.79 -5.97 5.20
N HIS A 121 -18.21 -4.70 5.25
CA HIS A 121 -19.60 -4.30 5.14
C HIS A 121 -19.83 -3.56 3.83
N GLN A 122 -20.92 -3.83 3.13
CA GLN A 122 -21.25 -3.18 1.87
C GLN A 122 -22.64 -2.57 1.92
N PHE A 123 -22.77 -1.39 1.32
CA PHE A 123 -24.03 -0.70 1.06
C PHE A 123 -24.15 -0.52 -0.43
N ASP A 124 -25.19 -1.07 -1.04
CA ASP A 124 -25.50 -0.81 -2.44
C ASP A 124 -26.24 0.52 -2.54
N ILE A 125 -25.76 1.46 -3.37
CA ILE A 125 -26.25 2.85 -3.43
C ILE A 125 -26.89 3.21 -4.77
N GLY A 126 -27.10 2.22 -5.63
CA GLY A 126 -27.69 2.42 -6.94
C GLY A 126 -27.99 1.10 -7.64
N ARG A 127 -28.73 1.19 -8.76
CA ARG A 127 -29.01 0.03 -9.60
C ARG A 127 -27.77 -0.32 -10.43
N PHE A 128 -27.36 -1.57 -10.39
CA PHE A 128 -26.33 -2.09 -11.27
C PHE A 128 -26.91 -2.31 -12.68
N ARG A 129 -26.12 -1.95 -13.70
CA ARG A 129 -26.43 -2.20 -15.11
C ARG A 129 -25.25 -2.92 -15.73
N GLU A 130 -25.33 -4.23 -15.82
CA GLU A 130 -24.22 -5.08 -16.21
C GLU A 130 -23.67 -4.76 -17.61
N GLU A 131 -24.45 -4.14 -18.49
CA GLU A 131 -24.03 -3.73 -19.85
C GLU A 131 -23.22 -2.43 -19.87
N THR A 132 -23.39 -1.56 -18.87
CA THR A 132 -22.82 -0.20 -18.88
C THR A 132 -21.91 0.10 -17.69
N MET A 133 -21.94 -0.72 -16.64
CA MET A 133 -21.14 -0.55 -15.43
C MET A 133 -20.19 -1.73 -15.24
N ALA A 134 -19.01 -1.47 -14.70
CA ALA A 134 -18.07 -2.53 -14.35
C ALA A 134 -18.35 -3.12 -12.95
N PHE A 135 -18.80 -2.27 -12.02
CA PHE A 135 -19.17 -2.64 -10.66
C PHE A 135 -20.51 -2.01 -10.26
N PRO A 136 -21.26 -2.64 -9.35
CA PRO A 136 -22.44 -2.01 -8.74
C PRO A 136 -22.02 -0.73 -8.00
N PRO A 137 -22.81 0.36 -8.09
CA PRO A 137 -22.61 1.52 -7.23
C PRO A 137 -22.73 1.12 -5.77
N SER A 138 -21.67 1.33 -5.00
CA SER A 138 -21.58 0.85 -3.62
C SER A 138 -20.69 1.72 -2.73
N VAL A 139 -20.90 1.60 -1.42
CA VAL A 139 -19.94 1.97 -0.37
C VAL A 139 -19.52 0.69 0.34
N THR A 140 -18.24 0.36 0.31
CA THR A 140 -17.67 -0.80 1.01
C THR A 140 -16.75 -0.33 2.13
N VAL A 141 -17.01 -0.80 3.34
CA VAL A 141 -16.21 -0.54 4.54
C VAL A 141 -15.42 -1.79 4.88
N LYS A 142 -14.11 -1.66 5.10
CA LYS A 142 -13.20 -2.77 5.37
C LYS A 142 -12.39 -2.50 6.64
N ASP A 143 -12.36 -3.46 7.56
CA ASP A 143 -11.49 -3.43 8.74
C ASP A 143 -10.08 -3.90 8.36
N TYR A 144 -9.09 -3.02 8.52
CA TYR A 144 -7.68 -3.32 8.27
C TYR A 144 -6.87 -3.57 9.55
N THR A 145 -7.51 -3.52 10.72
CA THR A 145 -6.90 -3.86 12.01
C THR A 145 -7.11 -5.32 12.42
N TRP A 146 -7.97 -6.03 11.69
CA TRP A 146 -8.23 -7.45 11.89
C TRP A 146 -6.94 -8.29 11.95
N GLY A 147 -6.94 -9.31 12.82
CA GLY A 147 -5.79 -10.21 13.00
C GLY A 147 -4.55 -9.54 13.61
N GLY A 148 -4.71 -8.41 14.30
CA GLY A 148 -3.59 -7.68 14.92
C GLY A 148 -2.78 -6.83 13.94
N SER A 149 -3.30 -6.61 12.72
CA SER A 149 -2.71 -5.69 11.77
C SER A 149 -2.71 -4.25 12.33
N ALA A 150 -1.65 -3.50 12.04
CA ALA A 150 -1.55 -2.09 12.42
C ALA A 150 -2.40 -1.15 11.53
N GLY A 151 -3.12 -1.69 10.55
CA GLY A 151 -3.93 -0.93 9.60
C GLY A 151 -3.31 -0.77 8.20
N TYR A 152 -4.10 -0.21 7.29
CA TYR A 152 -3.70 0.09 5.92
C TYR A 152 -2.66 1.20 5.88
N LEU A 153 -1.56 1.00 5.16
CA LEU A 153 -0.48 1.99 5.09
C LEU A 153 -0.93 3.25 4.36
N ASN A 154 -0.70 4.42 4.96
CA ASN A 154 -0.91 5.69 4.26
C ASN A 154 0.17 5.84 3.15
N PRO A 155 -0.20 5.95 1.87
CA PRO A 155 0.77 6.04 0.77
C PRO A 155 1.53 7.37 0.77
N ARG A 156 1.02 8.40 1.46
CA ARG A 156 1.70 9.70 1.60
C ARG A 156 2.83 9.56 2.63
N ARG A 157 4.08 9.66 2.16
CA ARG A 157 5.28 9.50 3.02
C ARG A 157 5.27 10.51 4.17
N GLY A 158 5.41 10.02 5.40
CA GLY A 158 5.46 10.86 6.60
C GLY A 158 4.12 11.52 6.97
N ALA A 159 3.03 11.18 6.29
CA ALA A 159 1.71 11.71 6.62
C ALA A 159 1.19 11.15 7.94
N GLN A 160 0.27 11.89 8.55
CA GLN A 160 -0.47 11.46 9.72
C GLN A 160 -1.96 11.28 9.36
N PRO A 161 -2.56 10.14 9.75
CA PRO A 161 -1.93 9.00 10.41
C PRO A 161 -1.05 8.20 9.44
N ALA A 162 -0.01 7.54 9.97
CA ALA A 162 0.84 6.66 9.16
C ALA A 162 0.09 5.42 8.63
N ARG A 163 -0.99 5.02 9.31
CA ARG A 163 -1.87 3.91 8.94
C ARG A 163 -3.32 4.24 9.25
N PHE A 164 -4.23 3.70 8.45
CA PHE A 164 -5.67 3.81 8.63
C PHE A 164 -6.24 2.51 9.18
N ALA A 165 -7.08 2.61 10.22
CA ALA A 165 -7.75 1.45 10.80
C ALA A 165 -8.81 0.88 9.86
N THR A 166 -9.53 1.76 9.17
CA THR A 166 -10.64 1.43 8.29
C THR A 166 -10.45 2.06 6.92
N ILE A 167 -10.77 1.31 5.86
CA ILE A 167 -10.83 1.83 4.50
C ILE A 167 -12.28 1.86 4.02
N ILE A 168 -12.63 2.95 3.36
CA ILE A 168 -13.90 3.15 2.68
C ILE A 168 -13.61 3.16 1.18
N GLN A 169 -14.22 2.24 0.44
CA GLN A 169 -14.21 2.21 -1.01
C GLN A 169 -15.57 2.69 -1.51
N ILE A 170 -15.57 3.61 -2.47
CA ILE A 170 -16.80 4.17 -3.03
C ILE A 170 -16.80 3.99 -4.54
N VAL A 171 -17.85 3.34 -5.05
CA VAL A 171 -18.20 3.29 -6.47
C VAL A 171 -19.43 4.20 -6.64
N PRO A 172 -19.28 5.42 -7.18
CA PRO A 172 -20.39 6.37 -7.22
C PRO A 172 -21.54 5.92 -8.11
N ASN A 173 -22.74 6.34 -7.75
CA ASN A 173 -23.89 6.27 -8.65
C ASN A 173 -23.90 7.49 -9.59
N LEU A 174 -23.17 7.39 -10.70
CA LEU A 174 -23.03 8.47 -11.69
C LEU A 174 -24.35 8.84 -12.41
N ALA A 175 -25.42 8.04 -12.23
CA ALA A 175 -26.73 8.36 -12.79
C ALA A 175 -27.46 9.48 -12.03
N GLY A 176 -26.90 9.98 -10.92
CA GLY A 176 -27.52 10.98 -10.05
C GLY A 176 -28.72 10.44 -9.25
N PRO A 177 -29.10 11.06 -8.13
CA PRO A 177 -30.40 10.81 -7.53
C PRO A 177 -31.48 11.28 -8.51
N LYS A 178 -32.55 10.50 -8.64
CA LYS A 178 -33.76 10.91 -9.36
C LYS A 178 -34.67 11.70 -8.42
#